data_AF-A0A2V6HDZ8-F1
#
_entry.id   AF-A0A2V6HDZ8-F1
#
_cell.length_a   1.000
_cell.length_b   1.000
_cell.length_c   1.000
_cell.angle_alpha   90.00
_cell.angle_beta   90.00
_cell.angle_gamma   90.00
#
_symmetry.space_group_name_H-M   'P 1'
#
loop_
_entity.id
_entity.type
_entity.pdbx_description
1 polymer ?
#
loop_
_entity_poly.entity_id
_entity_poly.type
_entity_poly.pdbx_seq_one_letter_code
_entity_poly.pdbx_strand_id
1 'polypeptide(L)'
;MLREAYPGAEITWLINPEFAPVLRGNPDVNHVHFFPRGEFQGIGASKSLLPWLKKTREIRPDLALDFQGLLRSALIAKISGAKEIYGMS
;
A
#
# COMPACT_ATOMS: atom_id res chain seq x y z
N MET A 1 -6.43 11.18 17.02
CA MET A 1 -5.78 10.60 15.81
C MET A 1 -6.22 9.15 15.62
N LEU A 2 -6.13 8.57 14.41
CA LEU A 2 -6.78 7.29 14.06
C LEU A 2 -6.51 6.16 15.07
N ARG A 3 -5.31 6.13 15.64
CA ARG A 3 -4.87 5.15 16.65
C ARG A 3 -5.48 5.36 18.04
N GLU A 4 -5.85 6.58 18.40
CA GLU A 4 -6.59 6.88 19.63
C GLU A 4 -8.06 6.48 19.51
N ALA A 5 -8.64 6.62 18.30
CA ALA A 5 -10.01 6.18 18.02
C ALA A 5 -10.09 4.66 17.82
N TYR A 6 -9.04 4.04 17.29
CA TYR A 6 -8.94 2.60 17.02
C TYR A 6 -7.56 2.07 17.45
N PRO A 7 -7.34 1.81 18.76
CA PRO A 7 -6.04 1.36 19.28
C PRO A 7 -5.58 -0.01 18.75
N GLY A 8 -6.51 -0.82 18.22
CA GLY A 8 -6.22 -2.09 17.55
C GLY A 8 -6.09 -2.00 16.03
N ALA A 9 -6.16 -0.80 15.42
CA ALA A 9 -6.02 -0.66 13.97
C ALA A 9 -4.58 -0.93 13.55
N GLU A 10 -4.41 -1.81 12.57
CA GLU A 10 -3.13 -2.05 11.91
C GLU A 10 -3.02 -1.19 10.67
N ILE A 11 -2.05 -0.28 10.68
CA ILE A 11 -1.78 0.62 9.56
C ILE A 11 -0.67 0.01 8.71
N THR A 12 -1.04 -0.46 7.53
CA THR A 12 -0.10 -0.88 6.49
C THR A 12 0.12 0.25 5.50
N TRP A 13 1.35 0.74 5.42
CA TRP A 13 1.70 1.86 4.55
C TRP A 13 2.39 1.38 3.28
N LEU A 14 1.81 1.69 2.12
CA LEU A 14 2.40 1.39 0.82
C LEU A 14 3.34 2.52 0.39
N ILE A 15 4.63 2.22 0.21
CA ILE A 15 5.64 3.23 -0.13
C ILE A 15 6.71 2.69 -1.07
N ASN A 16 7.32 3.58 -1.86
CA ASN A 16 8.53 3.22 -2.58
C ASN A 16 9.68 3.01 -1.58
N PRO A 17 10.53 1.97 -1.77
CA PRO A 17 11.69 1.71 -0.93
C PRO A 17 12.60 2.93 -0.74
N GLU A 18 12.72 3.79 -1.76
CA GLU A 18 13.52 5.03 -1.73
C GLU A 18 13.06 6.02 -0.64
N PHE A 19 11.76 6.01 -0.30
CA PHE A 19 11.19 6.88 0.74
C PHE A 19 10.97 6.15 2.07
N ALA A 20 11.26 4.85 2.16
CA ALA A 20 11.15 4.09 3.40
C ALA A 20 11.82 4.74 4.63
N PRO A 21 12.98 5.43 4.50
CA PRO A 21 13.59 6.13 5.63
C PRO A 21 12.70 7.18 6.28
N VAL A 22 11.75 7.80 5.54
CA VAL A 22 10.83 8.80 6.09
C VAL A 22 9.86 8.23 7.11
N LEU A 23 9.58 6.92 7.03
CA LEU A 23 8.69 6.21 7.95
C LEU A 23 9.44 5.69 9.19
N ARG A 24 10.78 5.73 9.20
CA ARG A 24 11.55 5.25 10.36
C ARG A 24 11.29 6.15 11.56
N GLY A 25 10.76 5.55 12.63
CA GLY A 25 10.44 6.24 13.87
C GLY A 25 8.99 6.72 13.97
N ASN A 26 8.12 6.40 13.00
CA ASN A 26 6.69 6.66 13.13
C ASN A 26 6.00 5.50 13.90
N PRO A 27 5.56 5.72 15.15
CA PRO A 27 4.95 4.67 15.97
C PRO A 27 3.53 4.27 15.51
N ASP A 28 2.93 5.03 14.58
CA ASP A 28 1.58 4.79 14.09
C ASP A 28 1.54 3.86 12.88
N VAL A 29 2.69 3.50 12.29
CA VAL A 29 2.77 2.57 11.15
C VAL A 29 3.20 1.20 11.63
N ASN A 30 2.32 0.20 11.49
CA ASN A 30 2.58 -1.18 11.89
C ASN A 30 3.38 -1.94 10.83
N HIS A 31 3.02 -1.76 9.57
CA HIS A 31 3.58 -2.51 8.45
C HIS A 31 3.93 -1.60 7.29
N VAL A 32 5.02 -1.93 6.59
CA VAL A 32 5.42 -1.22 5.38
C VAL A 32 5.34 -2.19 4.21
N HIS A 33 4.51 -1.86 3.22
CA HIS A 33 4.37 -2.63 1.99
C HIS A 33 5.12 -1.92 0.86
N PHE A 34 6.24 -2.49 0.45
CA PHE A 34 7.10 -1.84 -0.54
C PHE A 34 6.57 -1.96 -1.95
N PHE A 35 6.52 -0.84 -2.67
CA PHE A 35 6.14 -0.80 -4.08
C PHE A 35 7.36 -1.05 -5.00
N PRO A 36 7.33 -2.06 -5.88
CA PRO A 36 8.45 -2.40 -6.76
C PRO A 36 8.53 -1.47 -7.99
N ARG A 37 8.82 -0.19 -7.77
CA ARG A 37 8.82 0.86 -8.81
C ARG A 37 9.73 0.54 -10.01
N GLY A 38 10.90 -0.06 -9.77
CA GLY A 38 11.87 -0.40 -10.82
C GLY A 38 11.40 -1.51 -11.76
N GLU A 39 10.50 -2.37 -11.27
CA GLU A 39 9.99 -3.50 -12.04
C GLU A 39 8.77 -3.10 -12.86
N PHE A 40 7.99 -2.10 -12.44
CA PHE A 40 6.85 -1.58 -13.21
C PHE A 40 7.20 -0.92 -14.55
N GLN A 41 8.47 -0.62 -14.83
CA GLN A 41 8.92 0.11 -16.02
C GLN A 41 9.79 -0.71 -16.99
N GLY A 42 10.08 -1.98 -16.69
CA GLY A 42 11.04 -2.80 -17.44
C GLY A 42 10.46 -4.01 -18.17
N ILE A 43 11.21 -4.55 -19.14
CA ILE A 43 10.85 -5.73 -19.97
C ILE A 43 10.74 -7.04 -19.13
N GLY A 44 11.25 -7.03 -17.90
CA GLY A 44 11.12 -8.11 -16.90
C GLY A 44 10.02 -7.92 -15.86
N ALA A 45 9.19 -6.87 -15.99
CA ALA A 45 8.19 -6.44 -15.01
C ALA A 45 7.31 -7.57 -14.46
N SER A 46 6.88 -8.48 -15.33
CA SER A 46 5.86 -9.47 -15.01
C SER A 46 6.30 -10.52 -13.99
N LYS A 47 7.60 -10.84 -13.91
CA LYS A 47 8.10 -11.94 -13.06
C LYS A 47 7.98 -11.65 -11.56
N SER A 48 8.23 -10.42 -11.15
CA SER A 48 8.15 -10.01 -9.74
C SER A 48 6.82 -9.31 -9.42
N LEU A 49 6.17 -8.72 -10.43
CA LEU A 49 4.88 -8.06 -10.26
C LEU A 49 3.75 -9.02 -9.88
N LEU A 50 3.66 -10.19 -10.53
CA LEU A 50 2.61 -11.18 -10.24
C LEU A 50 2.65 -11.67 -8.78
N PRO A 51 3.80 -12.12 -8.25
CA PRO A 51 3.92 -12.45 -6.82
C PRO A 51 3.60 -11.27 -5.91
N TRP A 52 4.02 -10.05 -6.27
CA TRP A 52 3.73 -8.86 -5.47
C TRP A 52 2.23 -8.55 -5.43
N LEU A 53 1.53 -8.59 -6.57
CA LEU A 53 0.08 -8.40 -6.63
C LEU A 53 -0.66 -9.46 -5.83
N LYS A 54 -0.19 -10.71 -5.86
CA LYS A 54 -0.75 -11.80 -5.04
C LYS A 54 -0.60 -11.50 -3.54
N LYS A 55 0.59 -11.07 -3.09
CA LYS A 55 0.82 -10.64 -1.70
C LYS A 55 -0.04 -9.44 -1.33
N THR A 56 -0.14 -8.44 -2.21
CA THR A 56 -1.01 -7.26 -1.99
C THR A 56 -2.46 -7.69 -1.79
N ARG A 57 -2.96 -8.63 -2.59
CA ARG A 57 -4.32 -9.19 -2.47
C ARG A 57 -4.55 -10.00 -1.19
N GLU A 58 -3.49 -10.51 -0.56
CA GLU A 58 -3.57 -11.24 0.71
C GLU A 58 -3.72 -10.29 1.91
N ILE A 59 -3.41 -8.99 1.76
CA ILE A 59 -3.56 -7.98 2.83
C ILE A 59 -5.02 -7.83 3.26
N ARG A 60 -5.95 -7.74 2.29
CA ARG A 60 -7.40 -7.60 2.52
C ARG A 60 -7.75 -6.59 3.63
N PRO A 61 -7.30 -5.33 3.51
CA PRO A 61 -7.57 -4.35 4.55
C PRO A 61 -9.07 -4.03 4.61
N ASP A 62 -9.58 -3.61 5.77
CA ASP A 62 -10.95 -3.12 5.83
C ASP A 62 -11.10 -1.78 5.08
N LEU A 63 -10.03 -0.98 5.08
CA LEU A 63 -9.99 0.37 4.54
C LEU A 63 -8.69 0.62 3.78
N ALA A 64 -8.76 1.05 2.53
CA ALA A 64 -7.64 1.58 1.77
C ALA A 64 -7.78 3.08 1.58
N LEU A 65 -6.77 3.84 2.00
CA LEU A 65 -6.69 5.29 1.82
C LEU A 65 -5.71 5.62 0.70
N ASP A 66 -6.21 6.15 -0.40
CA ASP A 66 -5.40 6.62 -1.53
C ASP A 66 -5.30 8.15 -1.51
N PHE A 67 -4.18 8.64 -0.99
CA PHE A 67 -3.85 10.07 -0.96
C PHE A 67 -3.22 10.59 -2.25
N GLN A 68 -2.79 9.69 -3.15
CA GLN A 68 -2.05 10.08 -4.35
C GLN A 68 -2.99 10.45 -5.50
N GLY A 69 -4.20 9.88 -5.51
CA GLY A 69 -5.24 10.15 -6.51
C GLY A 69 -4.84 9.77 -7.94
N LEU A 70 -3.95 8.79 -8.08
CA LEU A 70 -3.54 8.28 -9.38
C LEU A 70 -4.33 7.01 -9.72
N LEU A 71 -4.65 6.82 -11.00
CA LEU A 71 -5.29 5.59 -11.47
C LEU A 71 -4.53 4.32 -11.03
N ARG A 72 -3.20 4.40 -10.95
CA ARG A 72 -2.33 3.31 -10.51
C ARG A 72 -2.51 2.97 -9.03
N SER A 73 -2.56 3.98 -8.15
CA SER A 73 -2.76 3.78 -6.71
C SER A 73 -4.18 3.26 -6.43
N ALA A 74 -5.18 3.75 -7.16
CA ALA A 74 -6.55 3.24 -7.08
C ALA A 74 -6.64 1.76 -7.51
N LEU A 75 -5.93 1.37 -8.58
CA LEU A 75 -5.87 -0.03 -9.00
C LEU A 75 -5.21 -0.92 -7.95
N ILE A 76 -4.12 -0.45 -7.33
CA ILE A 76 -3.43 -1.19 -6.27
C ILE A 76 -4.34 -1.34 -5.05
N ALA A 77 -5.05 -0.29 -4.64
CA ALA A 77 -6.04 -0.33 -3.58
C ALA A 77 -7.13 -1.37 -3.87
N LYS A 78 -7.62 -1.42 -5.11
CA LYS A 78 -8.60 -2.43 -5.53
C LYS A 78 -8.04 -3.86 -5.50
N ILE A 79 -6.80 -4.04 -5.95
CA ILE A 79 -6.13 -5.35 -5.94
C ILE A 79 -5.85 -5.84 -4.51
N SER A 80 -5.65 -4.92 -3.57
CA SER A 80 -5.44 -5.27 -2.16
C SER A 80 -6.60 -6.03 -1.52
N GLY A 81 -7.78 -5.99 -2.15
CA GLY A 81 -8.98 -6.61 -1.63
C GLY A 81 -9.64 -5.77 -0.52
N ALA A 82 -9.39 -4.45 -0.52
CA ALA A 82 -9.97 -3.54 0.43
C ALA A 82 -11.51 -3.54 0.36
N LYS A 83 -12.18 -3.55 1.52
CA LYS A 83 -13.66 -3.46 1.56
C LYS A 83 -14.12 -2.06 1.19
N GLU A 84 -13.48 -1.05 1.76
CA GLU A 84 -13.71 0.36 1.44
C GLU A 84 -12.44 1.00 0.90
N ILE A 85 -12.57 1.82 -0.15
CA ILE A 85 -11.48 2.57 -0.76
C ILE A 85 -11.87 4.03 -0.77
N TYR A 86 -11.13 4.86 -0.03
CA TYR A 86 -11.29 6.31 -0.05
C TYR A 86 -10.05 6.93 -0.66
N GLY A 87 -10.25 7.75 -1.68
CA GLY A 87 -9.19 8.52 -2.29
C GLY A 87 -9.77 9.63 -3.14
N MET A 88 -8.92 10.58 -3.51
CA MET A 88 -9.31 11.64 -4.43
C MET A 88 -9.26 11.06 -5.85
N SER A 89 -10.42 10.82 -6.45
CA SER A 89 -10.55 10.46 -7.87
C SER A 89 -10.68 11.69 -8.75
#